data_AF-A0A6Y0H9K0-F1
#
_entry.id   AF-A0A6Y0H9K0-F1
#
_cell.length_a   1.000
_cell.length_b   1.000
_cell.length_c   1.000
_cell.angle_alpha   90.00
_cell.angle_beta   90.00
_cell.angle_gamma   90.00
#
_symmetry.space_group_name_H-M   'P 1'
#
loop_
_entity.id
_entity.type
_entity.pdbx_description
1 polymer ?
#
loop_
_entity_poly.entity_id
_entity_poly.type
_entity_poly.pdbx_seq_one_letter_code
_entity_poly.pdbx_strand_id
1 'polypeptide(L)'
;MMNSDVMQHELVERARESGALTKADITKAWFIYWLGAEVSSSYERLQSLIFCASMTPIIKKLYPQKEEQVEALKRHLNFFNSEQTFGAVIQGISIAMEEQKTRGEPINDSSITGIKTGLMGPLAGMGDSIIWAAVMPLLIAIFIPFAANGSAMGGIIPLILYPAITLAISYGMVHKGYTLG
;
A
#
# COMPACT_ATOMS: atom_id res chain seq x y z
N MET A 1 31.16 -15.81 29.83
CA MET A 1 30.96 -14.74 28.83
C MET A 1 30.23 -15.38 27.66
N MET A 2 28.98 -14.98 27.41
CA MET A 2 28.21 -15.49 26.27
C MET A 2 28.78 -14.90 24.98
N ASN A 3 28.93 -15.72 23.93
CA ASN A 3 29.55 -15.34 22.66
C ASN A 3 28.77 -14.20 21.98
N SER A 4 29.45 -13.20 21.40
CA SER A 4 28.82 -12.01 20.79
C SER A 4 27.83 -12.36 19.69
N ASP A 5 28.11 -13.43 18.94
CA ASP A 5 27.24 -13.93 17.86
C ASP A 5 25.93 -14.52 18.39
N VAL A 6 25.99 -15.18 19.56
CA VAL A 6 24.81 -15.75 20.22
C VAL A 6 23.93 -14.63 20.78
N MET A 7 24.54 -13.58 21.30
CA MET A 7 23.83 -12.39 21.79
C MET A 7 23.18 -11.61 20.63
N GLN A 8 23.84 -11.48 19.48
CA GLN A 8 23.24 -10.90 18.27
C GLN A 8 22.08 -11.76 17.75
N HIS A 9 22.23 -13.09 17.73
CA HIS A 9 21.19 -14.00 17.30
C HIS A 9 19.97 -13.95 18.21
N GLU A 10 20.13 -13.94 19.53
CA GLU A 10 19.02 -13.79 20.49
C GLU A 10 18.35 -12.41 20.41
N LEU A 11 19.09 -11.34 20.13
CA LEU A 11 18.52 -10.01 19.94
C LEU A 11 17.71 -9.91 18.64
N VAL A 12 18.15 -10.59 17.58
CA VAL A 12 17.41 -10.69 16.31
C VAL A 12 16.15 -11.54 16.48
N GLU A 13 16.23 -12.67 17.19
CA GLU A 13 15.07 -13.51 17.53
C GLU A 13 14.06 -12.75 18.40
N ARG A 14 14.50 -12.03 19.45
CA ARG A 14 13.59 -11.19 20.26
C ARG A 14 13.01 -9.99 19.50
N ALA A 15 13.77 -9.40 18.57
CA ALA A 15 13.25 -8.37 17.67
C ALA A 15 12.19 -8.93 16.70
N ARG A 16 12.35 -10.18 16.25
CA ARG A 16 11.37 -10.91 15.44
C ARG A 16 10.10 -11.23 16.23
N GLU A 17 10.23 -11.62 17.49
CA GLU A 17 9.08 -11.89 18.39
C GLU A 17 8.32 -10.61 18.81
N SER A 18 9.01 -9.47 18.93
CA SER A 18 8.40 -8.16 19.25
C SER A 18 7.98 -7.34 18.01
N GLY A 19 8.31 -7.82 16.81
CA GLY A 19 8.15 -7.13 15.53
C GLY A 19 6.76 -7.21 14.89
N ALA A 20 5.77 -7.80 15.58
CA ALA A 20 4.41 -7.92 15.05
C ALA A 20 3.86 -6.55 14.59
N LEU A 21 3.42 -6.50 13.34
CA LEU A 21 2.82 -5.30 12.79
C LEU A 21 1.48 -5.05 13.47
N THR A 22 1.27 -3.81 13.89
CA THR A 22 -0.02 -3.40 14.43
C THR A 22 -0.91 -2.89 13.31
N LYS A 23 -2.23 -2.89 13.54
CA LYS A 23 -3.19 -2.26 12.63
C LYS A 23 -2.87 -0.79 12.35
N ALA A 24 -2.27 -0.09 13.33
CA ALA A 24 -1.85 1.29 13.19
C ALA A 24 -0.67 1.44 12.21
N ASP A 25 0.28 0.50 12.23
CA ASP A 25 1.42 0.50 11.29
C ASP A 25 0.96 0.35 9.85
N ILE A 26 0.05 -0.61 9.60
CA ILE A 26 -0.55 -0.85 8.28
C ILE A 26 -1.34 0.38 7.83
N THR A 27 -2.15 0.96 8.72
CA THR A 27 -2.92 2.17 8.42
C THR A 27 -2.00 3.35 8.07
N LYS A 28 -0.87 3.49 8.76
CA LYS A 28 0.12 4.53 8.46
C LYS A 28 0.76 4.33 7.08
N ALA A 29 1.17 3.11 6.76
CA ALA A 29 1.73 2.77 5.45
C ALA A 29 0.71 3.06 4.33
N TRP A 30 -0.53 2.60 4.51
CA TRP A 30 -1.62 2.87 3.59
C TRP A 30 -1.88 4.35 3.39
N PHE A 31 -1.90 5.14 4.46
CA PHE A 31 -2.18 6.56 4.36
C PHE A 31 -1.13 7.31 3.53
N ILE A 32 0.15 6.92 3.64
CA ILE A 32 1.22 7.46 2.80
C ILE A 32 0.98 7.11 1.32
N TYR A 33 0.62 5.85 1.02
CA TYR A 33 0.33 5.41 -0.35
C TYR A 33 -0.89 6.14 -0.92
N TRP A 34 -2.00 6.18 -0.18
CA TRP A 34 -3.24 6.83 -0.61
C TRP A 34 -3.05 8.33 -0.85
N LEU A 35 -2.27 9.04 -0.01
CA LEU A 35 -2.03 10.46 -0.25
C LEU A 35 -1.11 10.75 -1.44
N GLY A 36 -0.23 9.81 -1.82
CA GLY A 36 0.85 10.08 -2.76
C GLY A 36 0.84 9.26 -4.04
N ALA A 37 -0.12 8.34 -4.24
CA ALA A 37 -0.12 7.34 -5.31
C ALA A 37 0.22 7.95 -6.69
N GLU A 38 -0.41 9.08 -7.01
CA GLU A 38 -0.22 9.78 -8.29
C GLU A 38 0.85 10.90 -8.25
N VAL A 39 1.35 11.25 -7.06
CA VAL A 39 2.27 12.39 -6.90
C VAL A 39 3.69 12.05 -7.35
N SER A 40 4.09 10.78 -7.22
CA SER A 40 5.45 10.34 -7.55
C SER A 40 5.56 9.65 -8.92
N SER A 41 4.58 9.83 -9.79
CA SER A 41 4.53 9.11 -11.07
C SER A 41 5.63 9.59 -12.01
N SER A 42 6.44 8.66 -12.51
CA SER A 42 7.50 8.91 -13.51
C SER A 42 7.36 7.96 -14.69
N TYR A 43 7.76 8.37 -15.89
CA TYR A 43 7.66 7.48 -17.06
C TYR A 43 8.50 6.20 -16.95
N GLU A 44 9.58 6.22 -16.17
CA GLU A 44 10.44 5.05 -15.98
C GLU A 44 9.84 4.04 -15.00
N ARG A 45 9.17 4.48 -13.93
CA ARG A 45 8.78 3.60 -12.81
C ARG A 45 7.37 3.80 -12.25
N LEU A 46 6.62 4.72 -12.83
CA LEU A 46 5.26 5.12 -12.44
C LEU A 46 5.17 5.32 -10.92
N GLN A 47 4.25 4.63 -10.24
CA GLN A 47 3.95 4.82 -8.82
C GLN A 47 4.95 4.10 -7.88
N SER A 48 6.08 3.58 -8.37
CA SER A 48 6.99 2.78 -7.51
C SER A 48 7.62 3.57 -6.37
N LEU A 49 7.89 4.86 -6.57
CA LEU A 49 8.53 5.72 -5.56
C LEU A 49 7.66 5.87 -4.32
N ILE A 50 6.39 6.23 -4.49
CA ILE A 50 5.46 6.33 -3.37
C ILE A 50 5.15 4.96 -2.76
N PHE A 51 5.07 3.90 -3.59
CA PHE A 51 4.93 2.55 -3.04
C PHE A 51 6.09 2.22 -2.09
N CYS A 52 7.34 2.47 -2.51
CA CYS A 52 8.51 2.31 -1.64
C CYS A 52 8.46 3.21 -0.40
N ALA A 53 8.10 4.48 -0.55
CA ALA A 53 7.97 5.41 0.57
C ALA A 53 6.93 4.93 1.60
N SER A 54 5.81 4.39 1.12
CA SER A 54 4.74 3.84 1.95
C SER A 54 5.16 2.58 2.72
N MET A 55 6.06 1.77 2.15
CA MET A 55 6.62 0.58 2.80
C MET A 55 7.71 0.91 3.82
N THR A 56 8.35 2.08 3.71
CA THR A 56 9.45 2.49 4.61
C THR A 56 9.16 2.34 6.11
N PRO A 57 8.02 2.78 6.68
CA PRO A 57 7.73 2.57 8.09
C PRO A 57 7.62 1.10 8.48
N ILE A 58 7.09 0.26 7.59
CA ILE A 58 6.95 -1.19 7.79
C ILE A 58 8.34 -1.85 7.78
N ILE A 59 9.14 -1.57 6.75
CA ILE A 59 10.49 -2.14 6.60
C ILE A 59 11.39 -1.75 7.77
N LYS A 60 11.34 -0.50 8.23
CA LYS A 60 12.11 -0.05 9.40
C LYS A 60 11.75 -0.78 10.69
N LYS A 61 10.51 -1.26 10.81
CA LYS A 61 10.05 -2.02 11.99
C LYS A 61 10.39 -3.50 11.89
N LEU A 62 10.26 -4.09 10.69
CA LEU A 62 10.50 -5.51 10.45
C LEU A 62 12.00 -5.87 10.38
N TYR A 63 12.82 -4.98 9.80
CA TYR A 63 14.24 -5.26 9.55
C TYR A 63 15.09 -4.34 10.45
N PRO A 64 15.74 -4.86 11.51
CA PRO A 64 16.55 -4.04 12.42
C PRO A 64 17.89 -3.61 11.82
N GLN A 65 18.40 -4.34 10.82
CA GLN A 65 19.70 -4.11 10.20
C GLN A 65 19.57 -3.24 8.94
N LYS A 66 20.49 -2.29 8.75
CA LYS A 66 20.40 -1.32 7.64
C LYS A 66 20.55 -2.00 6.28
N GLU A 67 21.39 -3.01 6.21
CA GLU A 67 21.68 -3.77 5.00
C GLU A 67 20.41 -4.47 4.51
N GLU A 68 19.68 -5.12 5.43
CA GLU A 68 18.40 -5.77 5.12
C GLU A 68 17.32 -4.76 4.73
N GLN A 69 17.27 -3.59 5.39
CA GLN A 69 16.34 -2.51 5.02
C GLN A 69 16.61 -2.01 3.58
N VAL A 70 17.87 -1.88 3.18
CA VAL A 70 18.23 -1.41 1.83
C VAL A 70 17.78 -2.41 0.78
N GLU A 71 18.05 -3.70 0.97
CA GLU A 71 17.59 -4.74 0.05
C GLU A 71 16.07 -4.79 -0.04
N ALA A 72 15.40 -4.61 1.10
CA ALA A 72 13.95 -4.55 1.18
C ALA A 72 13.33 -3.35 0.43
N LEU A 73 13.94 -2.18 0.55
CA LEU A 73 13.46 -0.99 -0.18
C LEU A 73 13.71 -1.11 -1.69
N LYS A 74 14.83 -1.70 -2.11
CA LYS A 74 15.15 -1.91 -3.54
C LYS A 74 14.07 -2.73 -4.25
N ARG A 75 13.59 -3.83 -3.66
CA ARG A 75 12.51 -4.63 -4.28
C ARG A 75 11.17 -3.89 -4.33
N HIS A 76 10.91 -2.95 -3.42
CA HIS A 76 9.70 -2.12 -3.47
C HIS A 76 9.82 -0.92 -4.43
N LEU A 77 11.03 -0.57 -4.88
CA LEU A 77 11.29 0.40 -5.94
C LEU A 77 11.10 -0.15 -7.37
N ASN A 78 10.91 -1.47 -7.51
CA ASN A 78 10.54 -2.09 -8.76
C ASN A 78 9.27 -1.45 -9.33
N PHE A 79 9.16 -1.45 -10.66
CA PHE A 79 8.03 -0.91 -11.40
C PHE A 79 6.70 -1.31 -10.75
N PHE A 80 5.86 -0.32 -10.48
CA PHE A 80 4.54 -0.54 -9.90
C PHE A 80 3.56 0.48 -10.47
N ASN A 81 2.45 -0.01 -10.99
CA ASN A 81 1.35 0.82 -11.45
C ASN A 81 0.03 0.09 -11.27
N SER A 82 -0.89 0.68 -10.53
CA SER A 82 -2.25 0.20 -10.39
C SER A 82 -3.17 1.36 -10.05
N GLU A 83 -4.48 1.14 -10.14
CA GLU A 83 -5.44 2.12 -9.65
C GLU A 83 -5.27 2.24 -8.13
N GLN A 84 -5.22 3.47 -7.62
CA GLN A 84 -4.86 3.78 -6.22
C GLN A 84 -5.73 3.05 -5.17
N THR A 85 -7.04 2.98 -5.39
CA THR A 85 -8.01 2.46 -4.42
C THR A 85 -7.85 0.95 -4.25
N PHE A 86 -7.85 0.20 -5.36
CA PHE A 86 -7.71 -1.25 -5.37
C PHE A 86 -6.25 -1.71 -5.28
N GLY A 87 -5.29 -0.90 -5.74
CA GLY A 87 -3.85 -1.12 -5.58
C GLY A 87 -3.41 -1.22 -4.12
N ALA A 88 -4.20 -0.65 -3.20
CA ALA A 88 -4.00 -0.81 -1.76
C ALA A 88 -4.08 -2.27 -1.30
N VAL A 89 -4.80 -3.16 -2.00
CA VAL A 89 -4.77 -4.61 -1.74
C VAL A 89 -3.35 -5.16 -1.92
N ILE A 90 -2.67 -4.76 -3.00
CA ILE A 90 -1.31 -5.21 -3.32
C ILE A 90 -0.34 -4.75 -2.23
N GLN A 91 -0.53 -3.52 -1.75
CA GLN A 91 0.24 -3.00 -0.62
C GLN A 91 0.04 -3.86 0.63
N GLY A 92 -1.21 -4.19 0.98
CA GLY A 92 -1.54 -5.04 2.13
C GLY A 92 -0.89 -6.42 2.05
N ILE A 93 -1.03 -7.09 0.90
CA ILE A 93 -0.42 -8.41 0.67
C ILE A 93 1.10 -8.31 0.76
N SER A 94 1.70 -7.27 0.16
CA SER A 94 3.15 -7.06 0.23
C SER A 94 3.61 -6.93 1.69
N ILE A 95 2.89 -6.17 2.51
CA ILE A 95 3.19 -6.01 3.95
C ILE A 95 3.14 -7.36 4.68
N ALA A 96 2.14 -8.20 4.41
CA ALA A 96 2.01 -9.51 5.03
C ALA A 96 3.16 -10.44 4.64
N MET A 97 3.51 -10.48 3.35
CA MET A 97 4.62 -11.28 2.86
C MET A 97 5.98 -10.83 3.44
N GLU A 98 6.16 -9.52 3.68
CA GLU A 98 7.35 -9.03 4.39
C GLU A 98 7.45 -9.56 5.80
N GLU A 99 6.34 -9.52 6.53
CA GLU A 99 6.29 -9.99 7.90
C GLU A 99 6.54 -11.50 7.97
N GLN A 100 5.88 -12.29 7.12
CA GLN A 100 6.10 -13.73 6.98
C GLN A 100 7.57 -14.05 6.66
N LYS A 101 8.19 -13.31 5.73
CA LYS A 101 9.62 -13.45 5.43
C LYS A 101 10.50 -13.21 6.66
N THR A 102 10.21 -12.18 7.46
CA THR A 102 11.00 -11.92 8.68
C THR A 102 10.79 -12.96 9.78
N ARG A 103 9.67 -13.69 9.75
CA ARG A 103 9.39 -14.83 10.65
C ARG A 103 10.06 -16.14 10.21
N GLY A 104 10.84 -16.12 9.12
CA GLY A 104 11.56 -17.29 8.62
C GLY A 104 10.73 -18.20 7.71
N GLU A 105 9.56 -17.75 7.25
CA GLU A 105 8.81 -18.46 6.23
C GLU A 105 9.57 -18.46 4.89
N PRO A 106 9.43 -19.51 4.05
CA PRO A 106 10.19 -19.67 2.81
C PRO A 106 9.70 -18.74 1.68
N ILE A 107 9.66 -17.43 1.95
CA ILE A 107 9.30 -16.39 1.00
C ILE A 107 10.56 -15.77 0.39
N ASN A 108 10.72 -15.97 -0.92
CA ASN A 108 11.79 -15.35 -1.69
C ASN A 108 11.36 -13.95 -2.19
N ASP A 109 12.35 -13.10 -2.51
CA ASP A 109 12.07 -11.72 -2.98
C ASP A 109 11.34 -11.69 -4.33
N SER A 110 11.55 -12.70 -5.16
CA SER A 110 10.89 -12.85 -6.45
C SER A 110 9.40 -13.17 -6.31
N SER A 111 8.96 -13.84 -5.24
CA SER A 111 7.56 -14.11 -4.94
C SER A 111 6.84 -12.81 -4.57
N ILE A 112 7.44 -11.97 -3.73
CA ILE A 112 6.87 -10.65 -3.36
C ILE A 112 6.73 -9.79 -4.62
N THR A 113 7.79 -9.73 -5.43
CA THR A 113 7.77 -8.96 -6.68
C THR A 113 6.77 -9.55 -7.69
N GLY A 114 6.69 -10.89 -7.79
CA GLY A 114 5.80 -11.61 -8.70
C GLY A 114 4.33 -11.45 -8.36
N ILE A 115 3.97 -11.46 -7.07
CA ILE A 115 2.62 -11.14 -6.61
C ILE A 115 2.26 -9.70 -6.94
N LYS A 116 3.17 -8.75 -6.68
CA LYS A 116 2.95 -7.35 -7.06
C LYS A 116 2.66 -7.23 -8.56
N THR A 117 3.56 -7.72 -9.42
CA THR A 117 3.42 -7.60 -10.88
C THR A 117 2.22 -8.36 -11.42
N GLY A 118 1.93 -9.55 -10.88
CA GLY A 118 0.78 -10.35 -11.28
C GLY A 118 -0.56 -9.70 -10.95
N LEU A 119 -0.64 -8.96 -9.84
CA LEU A 119 -1.86 -8.30 -9.39
C LEU A 119 -2.06 -6.89 -9.94
N MET A 120 -0.98 -6.21 -10.37
CA MET A 120 -1.05 -4.83 -10.92
C MET A 120 -2.10 -4.71 -12.02
N GLY A 121 -2.06 -5.57 -13.04
CA GLY A 121 -2.93 -5.50 -14.21
C GLY A 121 -4.42 -5.73 -13.89
N PRO A 122 -4.79 -6.88 -13.29
CA PRO A 122 -6.19 -7.16 -12.96
C PRO A 122 -6.81 -6.14 -12.00
N LEU A 123 -6.07 -5.72 -10.96
CA LEU A 123 -6.58 -4.73 -10.00
C LEU A 123 -6.65 -3.33 -10.60
N ALA A 124 -5.72 -2.97 -11.49
CA ALA A 124 -5.82 -1.71 -12.24
C ALA A 124 -7.09 -1.68 -13.09
N GLY A 125 -7.32 -2.69 -13.93
CA GLY A 125 -8.50 -2.73 -14.80
C GLY A 125 -9.83 -2.71 -14.04
N MET A 126 -9.89 -3.40 -12.89
CA MET A 126 -11.06 -3.36 -12.01
C MET A 126 -11.24 -1.99 -11.34
N GLY A 127 -10.16 -1.41 -10.81
CA GLY A 127 -10.20 -0.08 -10.21
C GLY A 127 -10.59 1.01 -11.21
N ASP A 128 -10.04 0.97 -12.42
CA ASP A 128 -10.38 1.91 -13.50
C ASP A 128 -11.85 1.83 -13.90
N SER A 129 -12.38 0.61 -13.99
CA SER A 129 -13.79 0.40 -14.33
C SER A 129 -14.74 0.86 -13.22
N ILE A 130 -14.40 0.62 -11.96
CA ILE A 130 -15.29 0.91 -10.83
C ILE A 130 -15.15 2.36 -10.38
N ILE A 131 -13.93 2.83 -10.11
CA ILE A 131 -13.69 4.15 -9.52
C ILE A 131 -13.79 5.23 -10.61
N TRP A 132 -13.02 5.09 -11.68
CA TRP A 132 -12.92 6.12 -12.71
C TRP A 132 -14.07 6.09 -13.72
N ALA A 133 -14.57 4.91 -14.11
CA ALA A 133 -15.64 4.81 -15.11
C ALA A 133 -17.07 4.74 -14.53
N ALA A 134 -17.24 4.37 -13.25
CA ALA A 134 -18.57 4.26 -12.64
C ALA A 134 -18.79 5.27 -11.50
N VAL A 135 -18.01 5.22 -10.43
CA VAL A 135 -18.23 6.04 -9.22
C VAL A 135 -18.06 7.52 -9.51
N MET A 136 -16.94 7.93 -10.13
CA MET A 136 -16.68 9.35 -10.42
C MET A 136 -17.74 9.95 -11.37
N PRO A 137 -18.08 9.34 -12.52
CA PRO A 137 -19.09 9.89 -13.43
C PRO A 137 -20.49 9.90 -12.80
N LEU A 138 -20.86 8.88 -12.03
CA LEU A 138 -22.15 8.82 -11.34
C LEU A 138 -22.29 9.96 -10.32
N LEU A 139 -21.26 10.20 -9.49
CA LEU A 139 -21.25 11.30 -8.55
C LEU A 139 -21.40 12.64 -9.29
N ILE A 140 -20.57 12.88 -10.30
CA ILE A 140 -20.63 14.13 -11.06
C ILE A 140 -22.02 14.31 -11.70
N ALA A 141 -22.59 13.27 -12.32
CA ALA A 141 -23.90 13.33 -12.96
C ALA A 141 -25.04 13.69 -12.00
N ILE A 142 -25.01 13.16 -10.76
CA ILE A 142 -26.00 13.49 -9.73
C ILE A 142 -25.92 14.97 -9.32
N PHE A 143 -24.72 15.54 -9.26
CA PHE A 143 -24.51 16.89 -8.73
C PHE A 143 -24.45 18.01 -9.78
N ILE A 144 -24.26 17.68 -11.07
CA ILE A 144 -24.32 18.65 -12.18
C ILE A 144 -25.61 19.51 -12.15
N PRO A 145 -26.83 18.95 -11.98
CA PRO A 145 -28.05 19.76 -11.95
C PRO A 145 -28.09 20.76 -10.80
N PHE A 146 -27.53 20.41 -9.64
CA PHE A 146 -27.45 21.31 -8.48
C PHE A 146 -26.51 22.48 -8.76
N ALA A 147 -25.36 22.20 -9.38
CA ALA A 147 -24.42 23.24 -9.79
C ALA A 147 -25.01 24.15 -10.88
N ALA A 148 -25.73 23.57 -11.86
CA ALA A 148 -26.41 24.32 -12.92
C ALA A 148 -27.49 25.27 -12.39
N ASN A 149 -28.16 24.90 -11.29
CA ASN A 149 -29.12 25.75 -10.59
C ASN A 149 -28.46 26.80 -9.66
N GLY A 150 -27.13 26.96 -9.70
CA GLY A 150 -26.39 27.95 -8.93
C GLY A 150 -26.08 27.55 -7.48
N SER A 151 -26.33 26.30 -7.08
CA SER A 151 -26.01 25.83 -5.73
C SER A 151 -24.53 25.46 -5.61
N ALA A 152 -23.81 26.10 -4.70
CA ALA A 152 -22.43 25.76 -4.37
C ALA A 152 -22.28 24.30 -3.88
N MET A 153 -23.36 23.71 -3.35
CA MET A 153 -23.37 22.30 -2.91
C MET A 153 -23.10 21.33 -4.06
N GLY A 154 -23.45 21.70 -5.31
CA GLY A 154 -23.18 20.88 -6.49
C GLY A 154 -21.69 20.70 -6.79
N GLY A 155 -20.82 21.62 -6.35
CA GLY A 155 -19.37 21.48 -6.46
C GLY A 155 -18.71 20.92 -5.20
N ILE A 156 -19.19 21.30 -4.02
CA ILE A 156 -18.57 20.94 -2.73
C ILE A 156 -18.83 19.48 -2.36
N ILE A 157 -20.05 18.96 -2.58
CA ILE A 157 -20.39 17.62 -2.15
C ILE A 157 -19.59 16.54 -2.90
N PRO A 158 -19.48 16.56 -4.24
CA PRO A 158 -18.63 15.60 -4.96
C PRO A 158 -17.18 15.61 -4.48
N LEU A 159 -16.63 16.80 -4.18
CA LEU A 159 -15.26 16.98 -3.73
C LEU A 159 -14.98 16.30 -2.39
N ILE A 160 -15.97 16.20 -1.51
CA ILE A 160 -15.85 15.51 -0.22
C ILE A 160 -16.23 14.04 -0.34
N LEU A 161 -17.31 13.76 -1.05
CA LEU A 161 -17.90 12.43 -1.13
C LEU A 161 -17.02 11.46 -1.93
N TYR A 162 -16.40 11.91 -3.02
CA TYR A 162 -15.51 11.05 -3.82
C TYR A 162 -14.29 10.58 -3.02
N PRO A 163 -13.48 11.46 -2.40
CA PRO A 163 -12.39 11.03 -1.54
C PRO A 163 -12.86 10.19 -0.35
N ALA A 164 -14.02 10.50 0.26
CA ALA A 164 -14.54 9.71 1.37
C ALA A 164 -14.86 8.26 0.95
N ILE A 165 -15.46 8.07 -0.22
CA ILE A 165 -15.77 6.74 -0.78
C ILE A 165 -14.47 6.00 -1.11
N THR A 166 -13.56 6.61 -1.86
CA THR A 166 -12.29 5.96 -2.25
C THR A 166 -11.42 5.65 -1.03
N LEU A 167 -11.39 6.54 -0.04
CA LEU A 167 -10.68 6.32 1.23
C LEU A 167 -11.26 5.13 1.99
N ALA A 168 -12.59 5.04 2.13
CA ALA A 168 -13.23 3.94 2.83
C ALA A 168 -12.98 2.58 2.14
N ILE A 169 -13.11 2.54 0.81
CA ILE A 169 -12.83 1.34 0.02
C ILE A 169 -11.36 0.96 0.16
N SER A 170 -10.43 1.90 -0.10
CA SER A 170 -9.00 1.67 -0.07
C SER A 170 -8.50 1.20 1.31
N TYR A 171 -9.05 1.77 2.39
CA TYR A 171 -8.78 1.32 3.76
C TYR A 171 -9.22 -0.14 3.97
N GLY A 172 -10.44 -0.48 3.54
CA GLY A 172 -10.91 -1.87 3.61
C GLY A 172 -10.02 -2.82 2.80
N MET A 173 -9.56 -2.38 1.63
CA MET A 173 -8.74 -3.15 0.71
C MET A 173 -7.35 -3.45 1.27
N VAL A 174 -6.65 -2.49 1.88
CA VAL A 174 -5.31 -2.76 2.45
C VAL A 174 -5.37 -3.75 3.62
N HIS A 175 -6.35 -3.59 4.52
CA HIS A 175 -6.47 -4.46 5.70
C HIS A 175 -6.91 -5.88 5.32
N LYS A 176 -7.80 -6.00 4.33
CA LYS A 176 -8.13 -7.32 3.75
C LYS A 176 -6.94 -7.92 3.02
N GLY A 177 -6.21 -7.14 2.24
CA GLY A 177 -4.99 -7.58 1.55
C GLY A 177 -3.97 -8.14 2.52
N TYR A 178 -3.74 -7.46 3.65
CA TYR A 178 -2.85 -7.93 4.71
C TYR A 178 -3.34 -9.20 5.42
N THR A 179 -4.65 -9.38 5.57
CA THR A 179 -5.20 -10.59 6.22
C THR A 179 -5.19 -11.81 5.29
N LEU A 180 -5.21 -11.58 3.98
CA LEU A 180 -5.25 -12.65 2.96
C LEU A 180 -3.87 -13.06 2.45
N GLY A 181 -2.87 -12.18 2.58
CA GLY A 181 -1.48 -12.47 2.27
C GLY A 181 -0.84 -13.30 3.37
#